data_AF-A0A1Y3EZI1-F1
#
_entry.id   AF-A0A1Y3EZI1-F1
#
_cell.length_a   1.000
_cell.length_b   1.000
_cell.length_c   1.000
_cell.angle_alpha   90.00
_cell.angle_beta   90.00
_cell.angle_gamma   90.00
#
_symmetry.space_group_name_H-M   'P 1'
#
loop_
_entity.id
_entity.type
_entity.pdbx_description
1 polymer ?
#
loop_
_entity_poly.entity_id
_entity_poly.type
_entity_poly.pdbx_seq_one_letter_code
_entity_poly.pdbx_strand_id
1 'polypeptide(L)'
;MQSDIKALMLQQLYRISFGFTKHSIQESSPMHFYVYIPLLDTVCIIEKYIPQEYPTASRIPIFMYDSFESCIAACSTSSTREQLCNAFMYSDITKACHLHFYTLHMTAEMCPVETGQSQFYLHHGCFSRNSTLLNAGVNNKTETDDEIIFLPDLHKSCSIRKRLVSESFFARLTAYMTETSLKKCLSRCIVKGAAACNSVIFSLQEKSCTLVTHQSTFSALSETVQSSAYFFEIGHCKTEVVKNPLLLHILSQDPTIPIQSISGYSIQYILITESENATIIDLLDCTNTLCCLHCCILKKVALGCNAIFFNAEEKTCLLMKLNVNSSKTAELVLYNMYADTDRKEKLILSNYEDTLRFKTSFVSLHEFHERCQITTFTSAYAENLKVHPLMLKTNTLNGCLNVCRSNRSDIFNCSGVLYSKHDGTCYQLVEGTSHDQIVTLDGQTIVLLQRCVKDREEERRNNIVFFHYYFYELEEKCVFEFYDSRNFSGFEVYDNIPRANAFYQCVLKCASEQISKGCAAVLKSQQICLFFRRNSTARIFRKLRSSYFGELLYCESQFA
;
A
#
# COMPACT_ATOMS: atom_id res chain seq x y z
N MET A 1 26.89 43.16 22.61
CA MET A 1 26.65 43.02 21.16
C MET A 1 26.52 41.53 20.83
N GLN A 2 25.52 40.86 21.41
CA GLN A 2 25.13 39.47 21.16
C GLN A 2 23.83 39.20 21.96
N SER A 3 22.73 39.87 21.61
CA SER A 3 21.42 39.61 22.24
C SER A 3 20.20 40.07 21.43
N ASP A 4 20.35 40.89 20.38
CA ASP A 4 19.20 41.53 19.71
C ASP A 4 18.98 41.08 18.26
N ILE A 5 19.08 39.78 17.96
CA ILE A 5 18.69 39.20 16.64
C ILE A 5 17.63 38.09 16.75
N LYS A 6 17.24 37.67 17.97
CA LYS A 6 16.17 36.67 18.16
C LYS A 6 14.75 37.25 18.30
N ALA A 7 14.60 38.57 18.40
CA ALA A 7 13.29 39.21 18.55
C ALA A 7 12.66 39.70 17.22
N LEU A 8 13.40 39.68 16.10
CA LEU A 8 12.92 40.20 14.81
C LEU A 8 12.28 39.15 13.88
N MET A 9 12.32 37.86 14.23
CA MET A 9 11.73 36.76 13.44
C MET A 9 10.35 36.29 13.95
N LEU A 10 9.85 36.86 15.05
CA LEU A 10 8.55 36.49 15.65
C LEU A 10 7.44 37.54 15.47
N GLN A 11 7.71 38.65 14.77
CA GLN A 11 6.72 39.72 14.53
C GLN A 11 6.15 39.77 13.10
N GLN A 12 6.48 38.83 12.22
CA GLN A 12 5.87 38.73 10.88
C GLN A 12 4.67 37.76 10.78
N LEU A 13 4.27 37.11 11.88
CA LEU A 13 3.10 36.20 11.88
C LEU A 13 1.84 36.76 12.58
N TYR A 14 1.87 37.99 13.07
CA TYR A 14 0.70 38.60 13.74
C TYR A 14 0.58 40.09 13.41
N ARG A 15 0.06 40.41 12.22
CA ARG A 15 -0.71 41.65 11.92
C ARG A 15 -1.03 41.76 10.43
N ILE A 16 -2.14 41.16 10.01
CA ILE A 16 -3.01 41.79 9.01
C ILE A 16 -4.43 41.68 9.54
N SER A 17 -4.94 42.80 10.03
CA SER A 17 -6.36 42.99 10.30
C SER A 17 -6.72 44.38 9.80
N PHE A 18 -7.45 44.45 8.69
CA PHE A 18 -8.35 45.56 8.38
C PHE A 18 -9.66 44.99 7.82
N GLY A 19 -10.76 45.47 8.40
CA GLY A 19 -12.04 44.78 8.42
C GLY A 19 -12.95 45.08 7.25
N PHE A 20 -13.80 44.11 6.97
CA PHE A 20 -15.13 44.29 6.41
C PHE A 20 -16.10 43.40 7.19
N THR A 21 -17.30 43.93 7.38
CA THR A 21 -18.37 43.37 8.20
C THR A 21 -19.10 42.22 7.48
N LYS A 22 -19.59 41.27 8.29
CA LYS A 22 -20.67 40.29 8.06
C LYS A 22 -20.35 38.94 7.36
N HIS A 23 -20.80 37.90 8.07
CA HIS A 23 -20.97 36.47 7.74
C HIS A 23 -19.75 35.56 7.96
N SER A 24 -19.75 34.95 9.15
CA SER A 24 -18.95 33.80 9.53
C SER A 24 -19.26 32.60 8.62
N ILE A 25 -18.32 32.24 7.75
CA ILE A 25 -18.14 30.87 7.31
C ILE A 25 -16.90 30.39 8.06
N GLN A 26 -17.10 29.37 8.90
CA GLN A 26 -16.04 28.68 9.61
C GLN A 26 -15.23 27.89 8.55
N GLU A 27 -14.22 28.52 7.96
CA GLU A 27 -13.22 27.82 7.14
C GLU A 27 -12.47 26.85 8.05
N SER A 28 -12.63 25.55 7.81
CA SER A 28 -11.83 24.53 8.49
C SER A 28 -10.37 24.71 8.11
N SER A 29 -9.48 24.81 9.09
CA SER A 29 -8.03 24.81 8.85
C SER A 29 -7.62 23.62 7.94
N PRO A 30 -6.64 23.78 7.03
CA PRO A 30 -6.17 22.68 6.20
C PRO A 30 -5.63 21.56 7.08
N MET A 31 -6.24 20.38 6.97
CA MET A 31 -5.91 19.19 7.76
C MET A 31 -4.65 18.56 7.19
N HIS A 32 -3.49 18.93 7.76
CA HIS A 32 -2.23 18.26 7.50
C HIS A 32 -2.25 16.88 8.17
N PHE A 33 -1.59 15.91 7.55
CA PHE A 33 -1.36 14.60 8.15
C PHE A 33 0.08 14.14 7.90
N TYR A 34 0.54 13.22 8.75
CA TYR A 34 1.91 12.74 8.75
C TYR A 34 1.98 11.34 8.16
N VAL A 35 2.94 11.09 7.27
CA VAL A 35 3.16 9.78 6.65
C VAL A 35 4.60 9.34 6.90
N TYR A 36 4.79 8.17 7.52
CA TYR A 36 6.12 7.56 7.64
C TYR A 36 6.48 6.84 6.34
N ILE A 37 7.66 7.15 5.81
CA ILE A 37 8.19 6.63 4.55
C ILE A 37 9.32 5.64 4.87
N PRO A 38 9.06 4.32 4.81
CA PRO A 38 10.04 3.30 5.20
C PRO A 38 11.32 3.32 4.37
N LEU A 39 11.21 3.64 3.08
CA LEU A 39 12.34 3.73 2.15
C LEU A 39 13.35 4.81 2.54
N LEU A 40 12.87 5.93 3.09
CA LEU A 40 13.71 7.08 3.47
C LEU A 40 14.02 7.13 4.97
N ASP A 41 13.30 6.33 5.78
CA ASP A 41 13.26 6.43 7.23
C ASP A 41 12.92 7.84 7.76
N THR A 42 12.01 8.52 7.08
CA THR A 42 11.55 9.88 7.41
C THR A 42 10.04 9.95 7.58
N VAL A 43 9.56 11.00 8.24
CA VAL A 43 8.14 11.34 8.29
C VAL A 43 7.91 12.59 7.44
N CYS A 44 6.94 12.52 6.54
CA CYS A 44 6.60 13.62 5.62
C CYS A 44 5.27 14.26 6.01
N ILE A 45 5.19 15.58 5.83
CA ILE A 45 3.96 16.35 6.04
C ILE A 45 3.23 16.45 4.72
N ILE A 46 2.04 15.87 4.68
CA ILE A 46 1.18 15.85 3.51
C ILE A 46 -0.09 16.63 3.83
N GLU A 47 -0.53 17.41 2.86
CA GLU A 47 -1.84 18.03 2.88
C GLU A 47 -2.62 17.49 1.69
N LYS A 48 -3.81 16.93 1.96
CA LYS A 48 -4.76 16.68 0.88
C LYS A 48 -5.22 18.03 0.38
N TYR A 49 -4.83 18.38 -0.84
CA TYR A 49 -5.10 19.67 -1.42
C TYR A 49 -6.03 19.52 -2.60
N ILE A 50 -6.81 20.55 -2.84
CA ILE A 50 -7.80 20.54 -3.90
C ILE A 50 -7.62 21.81 -4.74
N PRO A 51 -6.94 21.76 -5.92
CA PRO A 51 -6.55 22.95 -6.70
C PRO A 51 -7.73 23.65 -7.38
N GLN A 52 -7.66 24.94 -7.71
CA GLN A 52 -8.81 25.68 -8.28
C GLN A 52 -8.89 25.72 -9.80
N GLU A 53 -7.73 25.70 -10.41
CA GLU A 53 -7.55 25.56 -11.83
C GLU A 53 -6.47 24.50 -12.01
N TYR A 54 -6.64 23.65 -13.03
CA TYR A 54 -5.57 22.76 -13.38
C TYR A 54 -4.35 23.61 -13.74
N PRO A 55 -3.20 23.41 -13.10
CA PRO A 55 -2.03 24.22 -13.39
C PRO A 55 -1.53 23.88 -14.78
N THR A 56 -2.00 24.68 -15.75
CA THR A 56 -1.65 24.60 -17.17
C THR A 56 -0.18 24.92 -17.43
N ALA A 57 0.56 25.37 -16.42
CA ALA A 57 1.95 25.84 -16.54
C ALA A 57 3.04 24.83 -16.13
N SER A 58 2.69 23.64 -15.62
CA SER A 58 3.68 22.63 -15.20
C SER A 58 4.03 21.67 -16.35
N ARG A 59 5.33 21.60 -16.70
CA ARG A 59 5.88 20.56 -17.59
C ARG A 59 5.52 19.17 -17.04
N ILE A 60 5.25 18.27 -17.98
CA ILE A 60 4.75 16.89 -17.77
C ILE A 60 5.50 16.22 -16.61
N PRO A 61 4.77 15.75 -15.58
CA PRO A 61 5.33 15.18 -14.36
C PRO A 61 5.93 13.78 -14.61
N ILE A 62 6.90 13.36 -13.80
CA ILE A 62 7.37 11.97 -13.80
C ILE A 62 6.16 11.09 -13.45
N PHE A 63 5.86 10.14 -14.33
CA PHE A 63 4.75 9.21 -14.19
C PHE A 63 5.28 7.85 -13.72
N MET A 64 4.70 7.33 -12.65
CA MET A 64 5.06 6.01 -12.09
C MET A 64 3.83 5.32 -11.49
N TYR A 65 3.94 4.00 -11.29
CA TYR A 65 2.90 3.18 -10.68
C TYR A 65 3.41 2.54 -9.42
N ASP A 66 3.15 3.19 -8.31
CA ASP A 66 3.75 2.81 -7.05
C ASP A 66 2.74 2.97 -5.90
N SER A 67 3.15 2.59 -4.70
CA SER A 67 2.40 2.90 -3.49
C SER A 67 2.34 4.41 -3.24
N PHE A 68 1.45 4.82 -2.34
CA PHE A 68 1.35 6.21 -1.92
C PHE A 68 2.65 6.68 -1.25
N GLU A 69 3.24 5.86 -0.40
CA GLU A 69 4.51 6.17 0.26
C GLU A 69 5.70 6.22 -0.71
N SER A 70 5.75 5.35 -1.72
CA SER A 70 6.76 5.44 -2.78
C SER A 70 6.57 6.68 -3.66
N CYS A 71 5.32 7.08 -3.95
CA CYS A 71 5.02 8.33 -4.63
C CYS A 71 5.53 9.55 -3.84
N ILE A 72 5.31 9.57 -2.52
CA ILE A 72 5.86 10.60 -1.62
C ILE A 72 7.39 10.56 -1.61
N ALA A 73 7.99 9.37 -1.51
CA ALA A 73 9.45 9.21 -1.52
C ALA A 73 10.06 9.75 -2.82
N ALA A 74 9.43 9.45 -3.95
CA ALA A 74 9.84 9.96 -5.25
C ALA A 74 9.72 11.49 -5.30
N CYS A 75 8.64 12.09 -4.81
CA CYS A 75 8.52 13.55 -4.70
C CYS A 75 9.61 14.15 -3.77
N SER A 76 9.86 13.54 -2.62
CA SER A 76 10.86 14.03 -1.66
C SER A 76 12.30 13.98 -2.19
N THR A 77 12.60 13.05 -3.10
CA THR A 77 13.95 12.88 -3.68
C THR A 77 14.10 13.58 -5.03
N SER A 78 13.00 13.81 -5.74
CA SER A 78 13.00 14.38 -7.09
C SER A 78 13.26 15.88 -7.06
N SER A 79 14.33 16.28 -7.74
CA SER A 79 14.68 17.66 -8.01
C SER A 79 14.99 17.80 -9.49
N THR A 80 14.32 18.73 -10.17
CA THR A 80 14.78 19.21 -11.48
C THR A 80 15.73 20.37 -11.24
N ARG A 81 16.67 20.64 -12.17
CA ARG A 81 17.76 21.63 -12.02
C ARG A 81 17.36 23.02 -11.48
N GLU A 82 16.06 23.37 -11.48
CA GLU A 82 15.51 24.64 -10.99
C GLU A 82 14.27 24.50 -10.06
N GLN A 83 13.69 23.31 -9.84
CA GLN A 83 12.44 23.13 -9.08
C GLN A 83 12.41 21.83 -8.25
N LEU A 84 11.99 21.94 -6.99
CA LEU A 84 11.68 20.81 -6.11
C LEU A 84 10.25 20.32 -6.35
N CYS A 85 10.03 19.02 -6.26
CA CYS A 85 8.66 18.50 -6.21
C CYS A 85 8.01 18.94 -4.89
N ASN A 86 6.88 19.63 -4.99
CA ASN A 86 6.12 20.15 -3.86
C ASN A 86 4.64 19.74 -3.91
N ALA A 87 4.26 18.93 -4.89
CA ALA A 87 2.93 18.37 -5.00
C ALA A 87 2.90 17.14 -5.89
N PHE A 88 1.86 16.31 -5.75
CA PHE A 88 1.65 15.15 -6.60
C PHE A 88 0.17 14.77 -6.68
N MET A 89 -0.20 14.08 -7.75
CA MET A 89 -1.49 13.39 -7.85
C MET A 89 -1.30 11.90 -7.66
N TYR A 90 -2.22 11.25 -6.94
CA TYR A 90 -2.17 9.82 -6.67
C TYR A 90 -3.55 9.16 -6.77
N SER A 91 -3.64 8.00 -7.43
CA SER A 91 -4.84 7.16 -7.43
C SER A 91 -4.65 5.89 -6.61
N ASP A 92 -5.54 5.66 -5.65
CA ASP A 92 -5.58 4.41 -4.88
C ASP A 92 -5.87 3.18 -5.77
N ILE A 93 -6.56 3.39 -6.90
CA ILE A 93 -7.02 2.31 -7.77
C ILE A 93 -6.01 1.99 -8.86
N THR A 94 -5.60 2.99 -9.65
CA THR A 94 -4.63 2.76 -10.72
C THR A 94 -3.20 2.69 -10.21
N LYS A 95 -2.94 3.16 -8.98
CA LYS A 95 -1.59 3.38 -8.41
C LYS A 95 -0.76 4.42 -9.17
N ALA A 96 -1.38 5.13 -10.10
CA ALA A 96 -0.74 6.18 -10.86
C ALA A 96 -0.32 7.33 -9.94
N CYS A 97 0.94 7.73 -10.05
CA CYS A 97 1.56 8.83 -9.35
C CYS A 97 2.10 9.85 -10.35
N HIS A 98 1.71 11.11 -10.19
CA HIS A 98 2.11 12.21 -11.06
C HIS A 98 2.80 13.29 -10.21
N LEU A 99 4.11 13.44 -10.36
CA LEU A 99 4.92 14.40 -9.58
C LEU A 99 4.93 15.82 -10.17
N HIS A 100 4.33 16.79 -9.49
CA HIS A 100 4.27 18.18 -9.95
C HIS A 100 5.39 19.04 -9.34
N PHE A 101 5.98 19.89 -10.18
CA PHE A 101 7.06 20.83 -9.81
C PHE A 101 6.56 22.27 -10.01
N TYR A 102 6.28 22.98 -8.91
CA TYR A 102 5.83 24.37 -8.97
C TYR A 102 6.92 25.36 -8.55
N THR A 103 6.85 26.58 -9.08
CA THR A 103 7.55 27.73 -8.49
C THR A 103 6.80 28.18 -7.23
N LEU A 104 7.54 28.55 -6.18
CA LEU A 104 7.11 28.82 -4.78
C LEU A 104 6.06 29.95 -4.56
N HIS A 105 5.19 30.26 -5.51
CA HIS A 105 4.14 31.28 -5.39
C HIS A 105 2.75 30.70 -5.70
N MET A 106 2.22 29.87 -4.81
CA MET A 106 0.79 29.56 -4.79
C MET A 106 0.07 30.59 -3.92
N THR A 107 -0.67 31.51 -4.53
CA THR A 107 -1.53 32.46 -3.80
C THR A 107 -2.79 31.76 -3.31
N ALA A 108 -3.18 32.05 -2.06
CA ALA A 108 -4.21 31.38 -1.27
C ALA A 108 -5.68 31.54 -1.73
N GLU A 109 -5.95 31.98 -2.96
CA GLU A 109 -7.33 32.23 -3.44
C GLU A 109 -7.86 31.13 -4.36
N MET A 110 -7.49 29.87 -4.07
CA MET A 110 -7.71 28.72 -4.95
C MET A 110 -8.63 27.61 -4.35
N CYS A 111 -9.94 27.65 -4.67
CA CYS A 111 -11.10 26.72 -4.49
C CYS A 111 -10.90 25.31 -5.14
N PRO A 112 -11.81 24.32 -5.03
CA PRO A 112 -11.45 22.90 -5.19
C PRO A 112 -11.77 22.18 -6.55
N VAL A 113 -10.77 21.52 -7.15
CA VAL A 113 -10.76 20.45 -8.18
C VAL A 113 -10.27 19.09 -7.61
N GLU A 114 -11.15 18.09 -7.46
CA GLU A 114 -10.79 16.67 -7.34
C GLU A 114 -11.09 15.93 -8.66
N THR A 115 -10.06 15.45 -9.33
CA THR A 115 -10.16 14.77 -10.64
C THR A 115 -10.53 13.29 -10.45
N GLY A 116 -11.73 12.86 -10.87
CA GLY A 116 -12.06 11.45 -11.04
C GLY A 116 -11.59 10.45 -9.96
N GLN A 117 -10.59 9.61 -10.26
CA GLN A 117 -10.04 8.58 -9.35
C GLN A 117 -8.75 9.01 -8.60
N SER A 118 -8.16 10.16 -8.95
CA SER A 118 -6.90 10.65 -8.41
C SER A 118 -7.12 11.79 -7.43
N GLN A 119 -6.34 11.82 -6.36
CA GLN A 119 -6.36 12.89 -5.37
C GLN A 119 -5.06 13.70 -5.47
N PHE A 120 -5.18 15.01 -5.27
CA PHE A 120 -4.05 15.91 -5.30
C PHE A 120 -3.52 16.15 -3.87
N TYR A 121 -2.20 16.20 -3.74
CA TYR A 121 -1.51 16.33 -2.46
C TYR A 121 -0.41 17.37 -2.55
N LEU A 122 -0.29 18.21 -1.53
CA LEU A 122 0.88 19.06 -1.33
C LEU A 122 1.89 18.34 -0.44
N HIS A 123 3.15 18.38 -0.87
CA HIS A 123 4.28 17.85 -0.13
C HIS A 123 5.02 19.01 0.53
N HIS A 124 4.85 19.14 1.85
CA HIS A 124 5.44 20.24 2.64
C HIS A 124 6.86 19.93 3.13
N GLY A 125 7.36 18.72 2.86
CA GLY A 125 8.70 18.26 3.23
C GLY A 125 8.70 17.10 4.20
N CYS A 126 9.87 16.50 4.37
CA CYS A 126 10.12 15.37 5.25
C CYS A 126 11.15 15.71 6.31
N PHE A 127 11.00 15.10 7.48
CA PHE A 127 11.89 15.30 8.61
C PHE A 127 12.20 13.97 9.31
N SER A 128 13.25 13.96 10.12
CA SER A 128 13.65 12.78 10.89
C SER A 128 12.53 12.31 11.83
N ARG A 129 12.29 11.01 11.90
CA ARG A 129 11.24 10.41 12.75
C ARG A 129 11.32 10.78 14.25
N ASN A 130 12.49 11.23 14.74
CA ASN A 130 12.67 11.73 16.11
C ASN A 130 12.45 13.25 16.27
N SER A 131 11.86 13.92 15.27
CA SER A 131 11.61 15.35 15.27
C SER A 131 10.68 15.78 16.41
N THR A 132 10.95 16.96 16.95
CA THR A 132 10.10 17.62 17.95
C THR A 132 8.69 17.93 17.43
N LEU A 133 8.50 17.99 16.10
CA LEU A 133 7.18 18.26 15.49
C LEU A 133 6.13 17.19 15.82
N LEU A 134 6.55 15.96 16.09
CA LEU A 134 5.64 14.85 16.42
C LEU A 134 5.32 14.77 17.91
N ASN A 135 5.91 15.66 18.74
CA ASN A 135 5.86 15.63 20.21
C ASN A 135 6.04 14.21 20.77
N ALA A 136 7.00 13.46 20.23
CA ALA A 136 7.25 12.08 20.62
C ALA A 136 7.74 12.01 22.08
N GLY A 137 6.86 11.60 22.99
CA GLY A 137 7.22 11.26 24.36
C GLY A 137 7.80 9.85 24.46
N VAL A 138 8.59 9.57 25.50
CA VAL A 138 9.00 8.21 25.82
C VAL A 138 7.87 7.58 26.65
N ASN A 139 7.32 6.47 26.17
CA ASN A 139 6.35 5.69 26.94
C ASN A 139 6.90 4.29 27.22
N ASN A 140 6.59 3.79 28.41
CA ASN A 140 6.88 2.43 28.80
C ASN A 140 5.62 1.59 28.59
N LYS A 141 5.64 0.82 27.51
CA LYS A 141 4.85 -0.41 27.28
C LYS A 141 3.32 -0.23 27.34
N THR A 142 2.69 -0.22 26.16
CA THR A 142 1.34 -0.77 25.99
C THR A 142 1.48 -2.18 25.43
N GLU A 143 0.92 -3.18 26.14
CA GLU A 143 1.00 -4.60 25.76
C GLU A 143 0.01 -4.90 24.65
N THR A 144 0.52 -5.44 23.54
CA THR A 144 -0.22 -6.20 22.54
C THR A 144 0.08 -7.68 22.77
N ASP A 145 -0.86 -8.56 22.42
CA ASP A 145 -0.68 -10.01 22.56
C ASP A 145 0.47 -10.52 21.67
N ASP A 146 1.27 -11.42 22.23
CA ASP A 146 2.37 -12.07 21.54
C ASP A 146 1.85 -13.19 20.61
N GLU A 147 2.31 -13.22 19.36
CA GLU A 147 2.00 -14.29 18.40
C GLU A 147 3.22 -15.21 18.23
N ILE A 148 3.00 -16.53 18.24
CA ILE A 148 4.07 -17.51 18.00
C ILE A 148 4.17 -17.75 16.49
N ILE A 149 5.32 -17.42 15.91
CA ILE A 149 5.59 -17.54 14.48
C ILE A 149 6.69 -18.56 14.24
N PHE A 150 6.40 -19.53 13.38
CA PHE A 150 7.40 -20.45 12.86
C PHE A 150 8.19 -19.81 11.71
N LEU A 151 9.51 -19.79 11.87
CA LEU A 151 10.48 -19.29 10.90
C LEU A 151 11.15 -20.50 10.22
N PRO A 152 10.71 -20.87 9.01
CA PRO A 152 11.15 -22.08 8.32
C PRO A 152 12.65 -22.05 7.96
N ASP A 153 13.21 -20.87 7.69
CA ASP A 153 14.63 -20.66 7.39
C ASP A 153 15.56 -20.98 8.56
N LEU A 154 15.04 -20.90 9.79
CA LEU A 154 15.78 -21.13 11.02
C LEU A 154 15.31 -22.40 11.75
N HIS A 155 14.19 -22.99 11.32
CA HIS A 155 13.47 -24.03 12.04
C HIS A 155 13.17 -23.65 13.51
N LYS A 156 12.79 -22.39 13.74
CA LYS A 156 12.52 -21.85 15.09
C LYS A 156 11.12 -21.26 15.17
N SER A 157 10.45 -21.52 16.29
CA SER A 157 9.22 -20.81 16.68
C SER A 157 9.59 -19.65 17.59
N CYS A 158 9.17 -18.45 17.23
CA CYS A 158 9.51 -17.21 17.90
C CYS A 158 8.24 -16.50 18.39
N SER A 159 8.28 -15.98 19.61
CA SER A 159 7.28 -15.05 20.14
C SER A 159 7.51 -13.68 19.52
N ILE A 160 6.58 -13.17 18.72
CA ILE A 160 6.69 -11.88 18.04
C ILE A 160 5.55 -10.98 18.48
N ARG A 161 5.88 -9.72 18.76
CA ARG A 161 4.89 -8.71 19.13
C ARG A 161 4.79 -7.63 18.07
N LYS A 162 3.59 -7.43 17.53
CA LYS A 162 3.29 -6.34 16.59
C LYS A 162 3.03 -5.04 17.36
N ARG A 163 3.59 -3.96 16.85
CA ARG A 163 3.52 -2.58 17.37
C ARG A 163 3.28 -1.60 16.24
N LEU A 164 2.81 -0.40 16.59
CA LEU A 164 2.72 0.71 15.64
C LEU A 164 4.13 1.12 15.23
N VAL A 165 4.32 1.51 13.96
CA VAL A 165 5.63 1.96 13.48
C VAL A 165 6.14 3.17 14.23
N SER A 166 5.25 4.03 14.71
CA SER A 166 5.60 5.19 15.53
C SER A 166 6.36 4.79 16.80
N GLU A 167 6.07 3.64 17.41
CA GLU A 167 6.75 3.17 18.62
C GLU A 167 8.23 2.88 18.40
N SER A 168 8.67 2.68 17.14
CA SER A 168 10.06 2.40 16.80
C SER A 168 10.94 3.64 16.63
N PHE A 169 10.42 4.85 16.79
CA PHE A 169 11.15 6.07 16.39
C PHE A 169 12.42 6.35 17.23
N PHE A 170 12.50 5.80 18.45
CA PHE A 170 13.75 5.79 19.25
C PHE A 170 14.66 4.58 18.98
N ALA A 171 14.23 3.60 18.18
CA ALA A 171 15.07 2.47 17.82
C ALA A 171 16.23 2.91 16.93
N ARG A 172 17.38 2.26 17.07
CA ARG A 172 18.56 2.50 16.23
C ARG A 172 18.52 1.58 15.01
N LEU A 173 18.68 2.14 13.83
CA LEU A 173 18.80 1.36 12.59
C LEU A 173 20.12 0.61 12.57
N THR A 174 20.06 -0.64 12.12
CA THR A 174 21.23 -1.51 12.00
C THR A 174 21.46 -2.00 10.58
N ALA A 175 20.38 -2.25 9.82
CA ALA A 175 20.45 -2.55 8.41
C ALA A 175 19.10 -2.27 7.72
N TYR A 176 19.12 -2.12 6.40
CA TYR A 176 17.95 -2.02 5.54
C TYR A 176 18.13 -2.94 4.34
N MET A 177 17.05 -3.61 3.92
CA MET A 177 17.01 -4.41 2.70
C MET A 177 15.60 -4.45 2.11
N THR A 178 15.53 -4.74 0.81
CA THR A 178 14.27 -5.09 0.16
C THR A 178 13.92 -6.54 0.48
N GLU A 179 12.69 -6.77 0.96
CA GLU A 179 12.21 -8.08 1.34
C GLU A 179 10.68 -8.11 1.25
N THR A 180 10.13 -9.20 0.74
CA THR A 180 8.68 -9.39 0.58
C THR A 180 8.10 -10.35 1.61
N SER A 181 8.96 -11.06 2.34
CA SER A 181 8.58 -11.99 3.40
C SER A 181 8.95 -11.45 4.78
N LEU A 182 7.93 -11.20 5.61
CA LEU A 182 8.14 -10.87 7.03
C LEU A 182 8.96 -11.96 7.73
N LYS A 183 8.73 -13.25 7.42
CA LYS A 183 9.48 -14.36 8.00
C LYS A 183 10.97 -14.28 7.66
N LYS A 184 11.32 -13.94 6.41
CA LYS A 184 12.71 -13.71 6.01
C LYS A 184 13.31 -12.49 6.70
N CYS A 185 12.56 -11.40 6.80
CA CYS A 185 12.98 -10.19 7.52
C CYS A 185 13.30 -10.48 9.00
N LEU A 186 12.40 -11.19 9.70
CA LEU A 186 12.60 -11.64 11.08
C LEU A 186 13.81 -12.58 11.20
N SER A 187 13.95 -13.54 10.29
CA SER A 187 15.07 -14.49 10.28
C SER A 187 16.42 -13.77 10.14
N ARG A 188 16.49 -12.76 9.26
CA ARG A 188 17.69 -11.92 9.09
C ARG A 188 18.03 -11.11 10.36
N CYS A 189 17.04 -10.67 11.12
CA CYS A 189 17.26 -10.02 12.42
C CYS A 189 17.85 -11.00 13.44
N ILE A 190 17.23 -12.18 13.60
CA ILE A 190 17.64 -13.20 14.59
C ILE A 190 19.07 -13.66 14.35
N VAL A 191 19.46 -13.82 13.07
CA VAL A 191 20.82 -14.20 12.66
C VAL A 191 21.88 -13.20 13.12
N LYS A 192 21.55 -11.91 13.24
CA LYS A 192 22.48 -10.89 13.77
C LYS A 192 22.66 -10.98 15.30
N GLY A 193 21.72 -11.63 16.00
CA GLY A 193 21.68 -11.76 17.45
C GLY A 193 21.04 -10.57 18.15
N ALA A 194 20.39 -10.82 19.30
CA ALA A 194 19.55 -9.85 20.03
C ALA A 194 20.23 -8.53 20.40
N ALA A 195 21.55 -8.54 20.61
CA ALA A 195 22.32 -7.33 20.90
C ALA A 195 22.49 -6.42 19.67
N ALA A 196 22.51 -6.99 18.46
CA ALA A 196 22.64 -6.26 17.22
C ALA A 196 21.27 -5.96 16.59
N CYS A 197 20.30 -6.88 16.71
CA CYS A 197 18.94 -6.70 16.22
C CYS A 197 17.98 -7.44 17.14
N ASN A 198 17.00 -6.74 17.69
CA ASN A 198 15.94 -7.33 18.51
C ASN A 198 14.54 -7.08 17.94
N SER A 199 14.42 -6.25 16.89
CA SER A 199 13.14 -5.90 16.29
C SER A 199 13.31 -5.51 14.82
N VAL A 200 12.22 -5.54 14.05
CA VAL A 200 12.21 -5.13 12.63
C VAL A 200 11.09 -4.16 12.34
N ILE A 201 11.31 -3.23 11.41
CA ILE A 201 10.25 -2.44 10.77
C ILE A 201 10.04 -3.05 9.39
N PHE A 202 8.83 -3.49 9.09
CA PHE A 202 8.51 -4.17 7.84
C PHE A 202 7.29 -3.56 7.17
N SER A 203 7.40 -3.29 5.87
CA SER A 203 6.27 -2.96 5.00
C SER A 203 6.23 -3.94 3.84
N LEU A 204 5.11 -4.65 3.72
CA LEU A 204 4.85 -5.52 2.57
C LEU A 204 4.63 -4.68 1.29
N GLN A 205 3.99 -3.52 1.45
CA GLN A 205 3.65 -2.61 0.36
C GLN A 205 4.90 -1.95 -0.24
N GLU A 206 5.84 -1.51 0.60
CA GLU A 206 7.12 -0.95 0.17
C GLU A 206 8.19 -2.02 -0.07
N LYS A 207 7.86 -3.31 0.15
CA LYS A 207 8.81 -4.43 0.11
C LYS A 207 10.07 -4.15 0.93
N SER A 208 9.90 -3.53 2.10
CA SER A 208 10.99 -2.99 2.90
C SER A 208 11.13 -3.74 4.22
N CYS A 209 12.37 -4.09 4.56
CA CYS A 209 12.75 -4.64 5.86
C CYS A 209 13.88 -3.80 6.46
N THR A 210 13.63 -3.20 7.62
CA THR A 210 14.61 -2.44 8.37
C THR A 210 14.88 -3.17 9.69
N LEU A 211 16.13 -3.60 9.88
CA LEU A 211 16.60 -4.22 11.11
C LEU A 211 16.91 -3.14 12.13
N VAL A 212 16.33 -3.23 13.32
CA VAL A 212 16.51 -2.22 14.37
C VAL A 212 16.87 -2.84 15.71
N THR A 213 17.49 -2.03 16.56
CA THR A 213 17.74 -2.37 17.96
C THR A 213 17.18 -1.28 18.88
N HIS A 214 16.54 -1.67 19.97
CA HIS A 214 16.02 -0.73 20.98
C HIS A 214 16.26 -1.24 22.39
N GLN A 215 16.27 -0.32 23.36
CA GLN A 215 16.48 -0.62 24.80
C GLN A 215 15.15 -0.64 25.57
N SER A 216 14.09 -1.22 24.97
CA SER A 216 12.72 -1.17 25.50
C SER A 216 12.15 0.25 25.69
N THR A 217 12.72 1.24 24.98
CA THR A 217 12.23 2.61 24.89
C THR A 217 11.33 2.76 23.67
N PHE A 218 10.06 3.13 23.87
CA PHE A 218 9.09 3.29 22.80
C PHE A 218 8.60 4.73 22.72
N SER A 219 8.26 5.18 21.51
CA SER A 219 7.68 6.51 21.32
C SER A 219 6.16 6.46 21.46
N ALA A 220 5.60 7.40 22.22
CA ALA A 220 4.18 7.74 22.20
C ALA A 220 4.03 9.10 21.51
N LEU A 221 3.29 9.12 20.40
CA LEU A 221 3.05 10.34 19.64
C LEU A 221 1.74 11.01 20.10
N SER A 222 1.70 12.34 20.06
CA SER A 222 0.44 13.08 20.15
C SER A 222 -0.30 13.11 18.82
N GLU A 223 0.45 13.01 17.71
CA GLU A 223 -0.06 13.04 16.34
C GLU A 223 -0.18 11.64 15.74
N THR A 224 -1.22 11.42 14.94
CA THR A 224 -1.37 10.17 14.19
C THR A 224 -0.46 10.16 12.97
N VAL A 225 0.43 9.18 12.89
CA VAL A 225 1.29 8.94 11.71
C VAL A 225 0.76 7.76 10.93
N GLN A 226 0.46 7.98 9.64
CA GLN A 226 0.04 6.94 8.72
C GLN A 226 1.25 6.19 8.15
N SER A 227 1.13 4.88 8.00
CA SER A 227 2.13 4.07 7.32
C SER A 227 1.60 2.68 7.00
N SER A 228 2.05 2.11 5.88
CA SER A 228 1.96 0.67 5.58
C SER A 228 2.95 -0.19 6.37
N ALA A 229 3.94 0.42 7.04
CA ALA A 229 4.92 -0.31 7.83
C ALA A 229 4.42 -0.62 9.25
N TYR A 230 4.89 -1.74 9.77
CA TYR A 230 4.67 -2.16 11.14
C TYR A 230 6.00 -2.44 11.85
N PHE A 231 5.99 -2.24 13.17
CA PHE A 231 7.13 -2.55 14.03
C PHE A 231 6.90 -3.91 14.71
N PHE A 232 7.84 -4.84 14.58
CA PHE A 232 7.76 -6.17 15.15
C PHE A 232 8.91 -6.40 16.12
N GLU A 233 8.56 -6.59 17.39
CA GLU A 233 9.49 -6.93 18.47
C GLU A 233 9.68 -8.45 18.54
N ILE A 234 10.93 -8.90 18.55
CA ILE A 234 11.29 -10.31 18.61
C ILE A 234 11.54 -10.67 20.07
N GLY A 235 10.69 -11.54 20.60
CA GLY A 235 10.83 -12.15 21.92
C GLY A 235 11.74 -13.38 21.89
N HIS A 236 11.33 -14.42 22.60
CA HIS A 236 12.09 -15.66 22.68
C HIS A 236 11.85 -16.54 21.45
N CYS A 237 12.92 -17.16 20.95
CA CYS A 237 12.88 -18.14 19.86
C CYS A 237 13.37 -19.49 20.36
N LYS A 238 12.73 -20.57 19.93
CA LYS A 238 13.10 -21.95 20.28
C LYS A 238 13.07 -22.83 19.04
N THR A 239 14.03 -23.73 18.88
CA THR A 239 14.00 -24.72 17.80
C THR A 239 12.81 -25.66 18.01
N GLU A 240 12.00 -25.85 16.96
CA GLU A 240 10.89 -26.79 17.02
C GLU A 240 11.40 -28.24 17.10
N VAL A 241 10.72 -29.05 17.92
CA VAL A 241 11.00 -30.48 18.01
C VAL A 241 10.26 -31.18 16.88
N VAL A 242 10.97 -31.92 16.04
CA VAL A 242 10.38 -32.69 14.93
C VAL A 242 9.33 -33.66 15.48
N LYS A 243 8.05 -33.42 15.20
CA LYS A 243 6.92 -34.21 15.72
C LYS A 243 6.59 -35.47 14.90
N ASN A 244 7.33 -35.78 13.83
CA ASN A 244 7.04 -36.94 12.99
C ASN A 244 7.86 -38.18 13.40
N PRO A 245 7.26 -39.17 14.11
CA PRO A 245 7.96 -40.39 14.51
C PRO A 245 8.41 -41.27 13.34
N LEU A 246 7.78 -41.20 12.16
CA LEU A 246 8.22 -41.94 10.97
C LEU A 246 9.50 -41.36 10.36
N LEU A 247 9.68 -40.04 10.41
CA LEU A 247 10.90 -39.37 9.96
C LEU A 247 12.06 -39.59 10.93
N LEU A 248 11.77 -39.58 12.24
CA LEU A 248 12.70 -40.03 13.28
C LEU A 248 13.13 -41.48 13.03
N HIS A 249 12.22 -42.36 12.60
CA HIS A 249 12.56 -43.74 12.25
C HIS A 249 13.51 -43.80 11.05
N ILE A 250 13.23 -43.09 9.96
CA ILE A 250 14.09 -43.05 8.75
C ILE A 250 15.48 -42.44 9.03
N LEU A 251 15.55 -41.37 9.83
CA LEU A 251 16.82 -40.74 10.23
C LEU A 251 17.59 -41.59 11.25
N SER A 252 16.89 -42.39 12.07
CA SER A 252 17.49 -43.29 13.06
C SER A 252 17.89 -44.66 12.51
N GLN A 253 17.30 -45.12 11.40
CA GLN A 253 17.43 -46.49 10.92
C GLN A 253 18.53 -46.71 9.88
N ASP A 254 19.28 -45.71 9.47
CA ASP A 254 20.37 -45.98 8.51
C ASP A 254 21.70 -45.32 8.86
N PRO A 255 22.54 -45.99 9.68
CA PRO A 255 23.96 -45.67 9.83
C PRO A 255 24.74 -45.81 8.52
N THR A 256 24.11 -46.25 7.43
CA THR A 256 24.74 -46.50 6.12
C THR A 256 24.33 -45.51 5.01
N ILE A 257 23.72 -44.36 5.34
CA ILE A 257 23.73 -43.23 4.39
C ILE A 257 25.22 -42.92 4.14
N PRO A 258 25.73 -43.09 2.90
CA PRO A 258 27.15 -42.96 2.65
C PRO A 258 27.60 -41.59 3.13
N ILE A 259 28.71 -41.54 3.89
CA ILE A 259 29.44 -40.30 4.11
C ILE A 259 29.76 -39.77 2.71
N GLN A 260 28.96 -38.84 2.22
CA GLN A 260 29.23 -38.18 0.96
C GLN A 260 30.38 -37.22 1.23
N SER A 261 31.51 -37.44 0.56
CA SER A 261 32.63 -36.54 0.66
C SER A 261 32.47 -35.40 -0.34
N ILE A 262 32.47 -34.15 0.12
CA ILE A 262 32.55 -32.97 -0.75
C ILE A 262 33.86 -32.25 -0.44
N SER A 263 34.69 -32.05 -1.47
CA SER A 263 35.98 -31.37 -1.37
C SER A 263 36.87 -31.87 -0.22
N GLY A 264 36.85 -33.19 0.05
CA GLY A 264 37.63 -33.81 1.13
C GLY A 264 37.01 -33.74 2.53
N TYR A 265 35.82 -33.17 2.69
CA TYR A 265 35.09 -33.14 3.95
C TYR A 265 34.08 -34.29 4.04
N SER A 266 34.00 -34.93 5.21
CA SER A 266 33.01 -35.97 5.51
C SER A 266 31.71 -35.31 5.97
N ILE A 267 30.57 -35.68 5.38
CA ILE A 267 29.26 -35.13 5.78
C ILE A 267 28.60 -36.05 6.80
N GLN A 268 28.14 -35.46 7.92
CA GLN A 268 27.38 -36.12 8.97
C GLN A 268 25.99 -35.48 9.08
N TYR A 269 24.96 -36.33 9.20
CA TYR A 269 23.58 -35.90 9.40
C TYR A 269 23.17 -35.95 10.88
N ILE A 270 22.55 -34.88 11.39
CA ILE A 270 22.03 -34.83 12.77
C ILE A 270 20.70 -34.07 12.88
N LEU A 271 20.04 -34.18 14.05
CA LEU A 271 18.76 -33.56 14.37
C LEU A 271 18.91 -32.06 14.66
N ILE A 272 18.06 -31.22 14.06
CA ILE A 272 18.15 -29.74 14.21
C ILE A 272 18.02 -29.23 15.64
N THR A 273 17.42 -29.99 16.55
CA THR A 273 17.39 -29.66 17.98
C THR A 273 18.79 -29.59 18.60
N GLU A 274 19.78 -30.27 18.04
CA GLU A 274 21.19 -30.18 18.47
C GLU A 274 21.85 -28.85 18.09
N SER A 275 21.22 -28.08 17.20
CA SER A 275 21.71 -26.76 16.78
C SER A 275 21.25 -25.61 17.67
N GLU A 276 20.52 -25.87 18.78
CA GLU A 276 19.94 -24.81 19.62
C GLU A 276 21.02 -23.83 20.13
N ASN A 277 22.19 -24.35 20.50
CA ASN A 277 23.32 -23.59 21.01
C ASN A 277 24.40 -23.30 19.94
N ALA A 278 24.09 -23.53 18.66
CA ALA A 278 25.01 -23.25 17.57
C ALA A 278 25.24 -21.74 17.44
N THR A 279 26.48 -21.33 17.17
CA THR A 279 26.73 -19.94 16.79
C THR A 279 26.32 -19.77 15.33
N ILE A 280 25.33 -18.90 15.09
CA ILE A 280 24.91 -18.55 13.73
C ILE A 280 26.01 -17.69 13.08
N ILE A 281 26.41 -18.07 11.87
CA ILE A 281 27.40 -17.35 11.07
C ILE A 281 26.71 -16.45 10.05
N ASP A 282 25.76 -17.00 9.29
CA ASP A 282 25.11 -16.28 8.20
C ASP A 282 23.80 -16.96 7.77
N LEU A 283 22.95 -16.22 7.06
CA LEU A 283 21.76 -16.74 6.38
C LEU A 283 21.79 -16.28 4.92
N LEU A 284 21.90 -17.24 4.01
CA LEU A 284 22.15 -17.02 2.58
C LEU A 284 21.01 -17.59 1.74
N ASP A 285 20.79 -17.01 0.57
CA ASP A 285 19.91 -17.60 -0.44
C ASP A 285 20.73 -18.61 -1.28
N CYS A 286 20.30 -19.87 -1.30
CA CYS A 286 20.96 -20.96 -2.03
C CYS A 286 19.93 -21.80 -2.80
N THR A 287 20.26 -22.18 -4.03
CA THR A 287 19.34 -22.95 -4.88
C THR A 287 19.24 -24.43 -4.50
N ASN A 288 20.25 -24.98 -3.81
CA ASN A 288 20.32 -26.37 -3.37
C ASN A 288 21.30 -26.54 -2.20
N THR A 289 21.30 -27.73 -1.60
CA THR A 289 22.18 -28.09 -0.48
C THR A 289 23.67 -27.98 -0.84
N LEU A 290 24.07 -28.24 -2.09
CA LEU A 290 25.46 -28.17 -2.53
C LEU A 290 26.00 -26.73 -2.50
N CYS A 291 25.20 -25.75 -2.93
CA CYS A 291 25.49 -24.32 -2.75
C CYS A 291 25.78 -24.02 -1.27
N CYS A 292 24.90 -24.49 -0.39
CA CYS A 292 25.01 -24.24 1.04
C CYS A 292 26.30 -24.81 1.64
N LEU A 293 26.67 -26.05 1.26
CA LEU A 293 27.93 -26.69 1.66
C LEU A 293 29.15 -25.90 1.17
N HIS A 294 29.16 -25.48 -0.10
CA HIS A 294 30.26 -24.68 -0.64
C HIS A 294 30.41 -23.35 0.10
N CYS A 295 29.32 -22.66 0.40
CA CYS A 295 29.35 -21.42 1.20
C CYS A 295 29.93 -21.65 2.60
N CYS A 296 29.59 -22.77 3.25
CA CYS A 296 30.18 -23.11 4.54
C CYS A 296 31.68 -23.40 4.42
N ILE A 297 32.11 -24.16 3.42
CA ILE A 297 33.52 -24.47 3.18
C ILE A 297 34.33 -23.18 2.99
N LEU A 298 33.82 -22.22 2.21
CA LEU A 298 34.46 -20.93 1.99
C LEU A 298 34.59 -20.12 3.30
N LYS A 299 33.64 -20.26 4.23
CA LYS A 299 33.64 -19.58 5.54
C LYS A 299 34.27 -20.41 6.66
N LYS A 300 34.77 -21.61 6.38
CA LYS A 300 35.33 -22.53 7.39
C LYS A 300 36.57 -21.96 8.05
N VAL A 301 37.52 -21.44 7.28
CA VAL A 301 38.78 -20.91 7.81
C VAL A 301 38.57 -19.62 8.61
N ALA A 302 37.82 -18.66 8.05
CA ALA A 302 37.66 -17.35 8.64
C ALA A 302 36.67 -17.32 9.82
N LEU A 303 35.58 -18.09 9.75
CA LEU A 303 34.46 -18.02 10.69
C LEU A 303 34.20 -19.34 11.41
N GLY A 304 34.95 -20.40 11.08
CA GLY A 304 34.80 -21.71 11.73
C GLY A 304 33.54 -22.46 11.33
N CYS A 305 32.98 -22.19 10.15
CA CYS A 305 31.78 -22.90 9.68
C CYS A 305 32.03 -24.41 9.60
N ASN A 306 31.22 -25.16 10.33
CA ASN A 306 31.25 -26.62 10.33
C ASN A 306 29.86 -27.23 10.21
N ALA A 307 28.79 -26.42 10.16
CA ALA A 307 27.44 -26.92 10.07
C ALA A 307 26.54 -26.07 9.18
N ILE A 308 25.57 -26.72 8.55
CA ILE A 308 24.57 -26.08 7.70
C ILE A 308 23.16 -26.61 7.93
N PHE A 309 22.18 -25.74 7.77
CA PHE A 309 20.77 -26.11 7.61
C PHE A 309 20.26 -25.50 6.30
N PHE A 310 19.70 -26.34 5.42
CA PHE A 310 19.19 -25.92 4.12
C PHE A 310 17.67 -26.13 4.08
N ASN A 311 16.93 -25.07 3.79
CA ASN A 311 15.50 -25.12 3.54
C ASN A 311 15.25 -25.09 2.02
N ALA A 312 14.75 -26.20 1.48
CA ALA A 312 14.51 -26.33 0.04
C ALA A 312 13.31 -25.51 -0.46
N GLU A 313 12.30 -25.30 0.38
CA GLU A 313 11.10 -24.54 0.03
C GLU A 313 11.42 -23.04 -0.09
N GLU A 314 12.09 -22.51 0.93
CA GLU A 314 12.46 -21.10 1.01
C GLU A 314 13.74 -20.76 0.23
N LYS A 315 14.48 -21.79 -0.19
CA LYS A 315 15.80 -21.72 -0.84
C LYS A 315 16.82 -20.97 0.00
N THR A 316 16.82 -21.23 1.31
CA THR A 316 17.70 -20.57 2.28
C THR A 316 18.69 -21.55 2.90
N CYS A 317 19.84 -21.00 3.29
CA CYS A 317 20.99 -21.72 3.84
C CYS A 317 21.46 -21.00 5.09
N LEU A 318 21.23 -21.63 6.25
CA LEU A 318 21.74 -21.18 7.54
C LEU A 318 23.11 -21.81 7.78
N LEU A 319 24.13 -20.96 7.90
CA LEU A 319 25.49 -21.35 8.22
C LEU A 319 25.75 -21.23 9.71
N MET A 320 26.37 -22.26 10.30
CA MET A 320 26.57 -22.35 11.73
C MET A 320 27.97 -22.86 12.10
N LYS A 321 28.37 -22.49 13.30
CA LYS A 321 29.49 -23.09 14.04
C LYS A 321 28.94 -23.84 15.25
N LEU A 322 29.03 -25.15 15.21
CA LEU A 322 28.75 -26.03 16.33
C LEU A 322 29.97 -26.14 17.24
N ASN A 323 29.70 -26.14 18.54
CA ASN A 323 30.71 -26.43 19.55
C ASN A 323 30.77 -27.96 19.74
N VAL A 324 31.39 -28.65 18.79
CA VAL A 324 31.52 -30.12 18.81
C VAL A 324 32.77 -30.49 19.61
N ASN A 325 32.64 -31.38 20.59
CA ASN A 325 33.77 -31.87 21.41
C ASN A 325 34.68 -32.89 20.69
N SER A 326 34.67 -32.99 19.35
CA SER A 326 35.39 -34.06 18.64
C SER A 326 36.70 -33.60 18.01
N SER A 327 37.71 -34.46 18.17
CA SER A 327 39.08 -34.38 17.65
C SER A 327 39.19 -34.57 16.11
N LYS A 328 38.11 -34.37 15.36
CA LYS A 328 38.06 -34.57 13.90
C LYS A 328 37.76 -33.27 13.17
N THR A 329 38.82 -32.62 12.72
CA THR A 329 38.80 -31.31 12.03
C THR A 329 38.23 -31.33 10.60
N ALA A 330 37.74 -32.46 10.08
CA ALA A 330 37.33 -32.64 8.68
C ALA A 330 35.83 -32.95 8.45
N GLU A 331 34.98 -32.89 9.48
CA GLU A 331 33.54 -33.20 9.34
C GLU A 331 32.72 -31.91 9.07
N LEU A 332 31.73 -32.00 8.19
CA LEU A 332 30.67 -31.01 7.94
C LEU A 332 29.35 -31.61 8.39
N VAL A 333 28.59 -30.84 9.16
CA VAL A 333 27.37 -31.32 9.79
C VAL A 333 26.17 -30.73 9.07
N LEU A 334 25.37 -31.60 8.46
CA LEU A 334 24.17 -31.25 7.72
C LEU A 334 22.92 -31.60 8.54
N TYR A 335 22.11 -30.60 8.82
CA TYR A 335 20.78 -30.80 9.38
C TYR A 335 19.80 -31.01 8.22
N ASN A 336 19.19 -32.20 8.10
CA ASN A 336 18.33 -32.57 6.96
C ASN A 336 16.83 -32.46 7.24
N MET A 337 16.05 -32.45 6.14
CA MET A 337 14.85 -31.65 5.92
C MET A 337 13.60 -32.02 6.71
N TYR A 338 12.93 -30.98 7.21
CA TYR A 338 11.48 -30.91 7.25
C TYR A 338 11.03 -30.23 5.94
N ALA A 339 10.28 -30.93 5.10
CA ALA A 339 9.47 -30.29 4.06
C ALA A 339 8.10 -30.06 4.68
N ASP A 340 7.81 -28.84 5.10
CA ASP A 340 6.47 -28.51 5.56
C ASP A 340 5.56 -28.51 4.35
N THR A 341 4.99 -29.66 4.02
CA THR A 341 4.12 -29.79 2.84
C THR A 341 2.69 -29.34 3.13
N ASP A 342 2.36 -29.04 4.39
CA ASP A 342 0.97 -28.98 4.84
C ASP A 342 0.49 -27.62 5.36
N ARG A 343 1.35 -26.60 5.44
CA ARG A 343 0.93 -25.31 6.00
C ARG A 343 1.24 -24.13 5.10
N LYS A 344 0.25 -23.78 4.26
CA LYS A 344 0.05 -22.38 3.85
C LYS A 344 -0.30 -21.58 5.12
N GLU A 345 0.72 -21.18 5.86
CA GLU A 345 0.55 -20.31 7.01
C GLU A 345 0.16 -18.91 6.51
N LYS A 346 -0.96 -18.44 7.06
CA LYS A 346 -1.53 -17.12 6.81
C LYS A 346 -0.47 -16.05 7.10
N LEU A 347 -0.35 -15.03 6.25
CA LEU A 347 0.49 -13.86 6.53
C LEU A 347 0.09 -13.29 7.90
N ILE A 348 1.04 -13.17 8.83
CA ILE A 348 0.84 -12.63 10.20
C ILE A 348 0.14 -11.26 10.21
N LEU A 349 0.25 -10.50 9.11
CA LEU A 349 -0.47 -9.24 8.96
C LEU A 349 -2.01 -9.41 9.02
N SER A 350 -2.52 -10.60 8.70
CA SER A 350 -3.93 -10.93 8.51
C SER A 350 -4.84 -10.89 9.74
N ASN A 351 -4.29 -11.09 10.94
CA ASN A 351 -5.09 -11.25 12.16
C ASN A 351 -5.27 -9.94 12.95
N TYR A 352 -4.87 -8.81 12.38
CA TYR A 352 -4.91 -7.53 13.06
C TYR A 352 -5.73 -6.53 12.26
N GLU A 353 -6.80 -6.00 12.86
CA GLU A 353 -7.72 -5.02 12.25
C GLU A 353 -6.98 -3.74 11.86
N ASP A 354 -6.47 -3.72 10.64
CA ASP A 354 -6.01 -2.49 10.00
C ASP A 354 -7.25 -1.72 9.54
N THR A 355 -7.60 -0.65 10.26
CA THR A 355 -8.74 0.21 9.93
C THR A 355 -8.53 0.96 8.61
N LEU A 356 -7.30 1.02 8.09
CA LEU A 356 -6.97 1.61 6.80
C LEU A 356 -7.04 0.61 5.64
N ARG A 357 -7.33 -0.69 5.87
CA ARG A 357 -7.19 -1.80 4.91
C ARG A 357 -7.95 -1.63 3.59
N PHE A 358 -9.05 -0.89 3.59
CA PHE A 358 -9.88 -0.71 2.42
C PHE A 358 -10.62 0.64 2.41
N LYS A 359 -10.90 1.12 1.19
CA LYS A 359 -11.71 2.30 0.92
C LYS A 359 -12.98 1.89 0.20
N THR A 360 -14.11 2.40 0.67
CA THR A 360 -15.40 2.19 0.01
C THR A 360 -15.69 3.33 -0.94
N SER A 361 -16.11 3.01 -2.16
CA SER A 361 -16.57 3.99 -3.15
C SER A 361 -17.70 3.41 -4.00
N PHE A 362 -18.15 4.14 -5.02
CA PHE A 362 -19.25 3.72 -5.88
C PHE A 362 -18.85 3.83 -7.35
N VAL A 363 -19.30 2.87 -8.16
CA VAL A 363 -19.12 2.85 -9.61
C VAL A 363 -20.47 2.71 -10.31
N SER A 364 -20.58 3.32 -11.49
CA SER A 364 -21.74 3.20 -12.36
C SER A 364 -21.52 2.10 -13.39
N LEU A 365 -22.18 0.96 -13.21
CA LEU A 365 -22.23 -0.11 -14.21
C LEU A 365 -23.42 0.15 -15.15
N HIS A 366 -23.23 1.15 -16.01
CA HIS A 366 -24.28 1.71 -16.86
C HIS A 366 -24.92 0.70 -17.81
N GLU A 367 -24.18 -0.32 -18.27
CA GLU A 367 -24.74 -1.44 -19.07
C GLU A 367 -25.88 -2.18 -18.35
N PHE A 368 -25.86 -2.19 -17.01
CA PHE A 368 -26.88 -2.82 -16.17
C PHE A 368 -27.90 -1.81 -15.61
N HIS A 369 -27.72 -0.52 -15.87
CA HIS A 369 -28.40 0.58 -15.16
C HIS A 369 -28.26 0.44 -13.64
N GLU A 370 -27.08 0.00 -13.17
CA GLU A 370 -26.80 -0.23 -11.76
C GLU A 370 -25.74 0.74 -11.24
N ARG A 371 -25.90 1.12 -9.97
CA ARG A 371 -24.85 1.72 -9.17
C ARG A 371 -24.38 0.69 -8.16
N CYS A 372 -23.09 0.40 -8.17
CA CYS A 372 -22.49 -0.62 -7.31
C CYS A 372 -21.58 0.03 -6.28
N GLN A 373 -21.68 -0.42 -5.03
CA GLN A 373 -20.67 -0.18 -4.03
C GLN A 373 -19.46 -1.06 -4.33
N ILE A 374 -18.27 -0.48 -4.29
CA ILE A 374 -17.01 -1.19 -4.43
C ILE A 374 -16.14 -0.98 -3.20
N THR A 375 -15.32 -1.98 -2.89
CA THR A 375 -14.34 -1.93 -1.83
C THR A 375 -12.96 -2.09 -2.46
N THR A 376 -12.18 -1.02 -2.45
CA THR A 376 -10.81 -0.99 -2.97
C THR A 376 -9.85 -1.29 -1.82
N PHE A 377 -9.00 -2.30 -1.97
CA PHE A 377 -7.96 -2.59 -1.00
C PHE A 377 -6.83 -1.58 -1.14
N THR A 378 -6.45 -1.00 -0.02
CA THR A 378 -5.28 -0.12 0.11
C THR A 378 -4.05 -0.93 0.54
N SER A 379 -4.25 -2.04 1.26
CA SER A 379 -3.20 -2.97 1.68
C SER A 379 -2.69 -3.84 0.54
N ALA A 380 -1.40 -4.21 0.61
CA ALA A 380 -0.76 -5.09 -0.37
C ALA A 380 -1.17 -6.58 -0.30
N TYR A 381 -2.19 -6.94 0.50
CA TYR A 381 -2.67 -8.31 0.60
C TYR A 381 -4.16 -8.40 0.96
N ALA A 382 -4.79 -9.53 0.59
CA ALA A 382 -6.15 -9.86 0.96
C ALA A 382 -6.26 -11.35 1.33
N GLU A 383 -7.13 -11.67 2.29
CA GLU A 383 -7.42 -13.05 2.71
C GLU A 383 -8.74 -13.54 2.17
N ASN A 384 -8.94 -14.86 2.24
CA ASN A 384 -10.18 -15.54 1.89
C ASN A 384 -10.61 -15.24 0.44
N LEU A 385 -9.63 -14.96 -0.41
CA LEU A 385 -9.80 -14.65 -1.82
C LEU A 385 -8.80 -15.45 -2.65
N LYS A 386 -9.24 -15.82 -3.86
CA LYS A 386 -8.40 -16.45 -4.88
C LYS A 386 -8.45 -15.69 -6.18
N VAL A 387 -7.31 -15.63 -6.85
CA VAL A 387 -7.24 -15.20 -8.25
C VAL A 387 -7.70 -16.35 -9.13
N HIS A 388 -8.76 -16.12 -9.89
CA HIS A 388 -9.18 -17.05 -10.94
C HIS A 388 -8.18 -16.98 -12.10
N PRO A 389 -7.72 -18.12 -12.65
CA PRO A 389 -6.63 -18.13 -13.65
C PRO A 389 -7.00 -17.45 -14.97
N LEU A 390 -8.30 -17.27 -15.26
CA LEU A 390 -8.76 -16.57 -16.45
C LEU A 390 -8.60 -15.06 -16.30
N MET A 391 -7.77 -14.47 -17.17
CA MET A 391 -7.77 -13.04 -17.40
C MET A 391 -9.00 -12.59 -18.20
N LEU A 392 -9.60 -11.50 -17.77
CA LEU A 392 -10.69 -10.80 -18.43
C LEU A 392 -10.11 -9.92 -19.54
N LYS A 393 -10.72 -9.95 -20.74
CA LYS A 393 -10.24 -9.24 -21.94
C LYS A 393 -10.65 -7.76 -21.93
N THR A 394 -10.15 -7.00 -20.98
CA THR A 394 -10.41 -5.55 -20.85
C THR A 394 -9.26 -4.88 -20.11
N ASN A 395 -8.96 -3.64 -20.49
CA ASN A 395 -7.88 -2.83 -19.92
C ASN A 395 -8.41 -1.63 -19.11
N THR A 396 -9.72 -1.57 -18.87
CA THR A 396 -10.36 -0.57 -18.01
C THR A 396 -10.99 -1.22 -16.80
N LEU A 397 -10.98 -0.54 -15.67
CA LEU A 397 -11.59 -1.01 -14.43
C LEU A 397 -13.10 -1.19 -14.60
N ASN A 398 -13.78 -0.23 -15.22
CA ASN A 398 -15.22 -0.31 -15.45
C ASN A 398 -15.56 -1.50 -16.35
N GLY A 399 -14.76 -1.76 -17.39
CA GLY A 399 -14.89 -2.96 -18.22
C GLY A 399 -14.67 -4.25 -17.42
N CYS A 400 -13.64 -4.28 -16.56
CA CYS A 400 -13.38 -5.41 -15.64
C CYS A 400 -14.58 -5.72 -14.76
N LEU A 401 -15.16 -4.68 -14.15
CA LEU A 401 -16.30 -4.80 -13.25
C LEU A 401 -17.58 -5.18 -13.99
N ASN A 402 -17.80 -4.72 -15.23
CA ASN A 402 -18.93 -5.17 -16.07
C ASN A 402 -18.84 -6.67 -16.38
N VAL A 403 -17.65 -7.16 -16.73
CA VAL A 403 -17.43 -8.60 -16.98
C VAL A 403 -17.61 -9.40 -15.70
N CYS A 404 -17.03 -8.95 -14.58
CA CYS A 404 -17.24 -9.56 -13.27
C CYS A 404 -18.74 -9.61 -12.88
N ARG A 405 -19.46 -8.51 -13.09
CA ARG A 405 -20.90 -8.39 -12.81
C ARG A 405 -21.72 -9.37 -13.63
N SER A 406 -21.38 -9.54 -14.92
CA SER A 406 -21.99 -10.51 -15.83
C SER A 406 -21.78 -11.94 -15.33
N ASN A 407 -20.55 -12.25 -14.90
CA ASN A 407 -20.13 -13.56 -14.42
C ASN A 407 -20.57 -13.86 -12.97
N ARG A 408 -21.30 -12.96 -12.31
CA ARG A 408 -21.80 -13.19 -10.93
C ARG A 408 -22.81 -14.34 -10.87
N SER A 409 -23.46 -14.66 -11.99
CA SER A 409 -24.38 -15.80 -12.11
C SER A 409 -23.70 -17.07 -12.65
N ASP A 410 -22.39 -17.02 -12.90
CA ASP A 410 -21.59 -18.15 -13.38
C ASP A 410 -21.13 -19.04 -12.21
N ILE A 411 -20.65 -20.25 -12.52
CA ILE A 411 -20.25 -21.30 -11.56
C ILE A 411 -19.26 -20.78 -10.51
N PHE A 412 -18.39 -19.83 -10.89
CA PHE A 412 -17.33 -19.30 -10.03
C PHE A 412 -17.72 -18.03 -9.24
N ASN A 413 -18.92 -17.46 -9.43
CA ASN A 413 -19.46 -16.27 -8.74
C ASN A 413 -18.42 -15.17 -8.45
N CYS A 414 -18.20 -14.28 -9.43
CA CYS A 414 -17.21 -13.22 -9.30
C CYS A 414 -17.47 -12.31 -8.08
N SER A 415 -16.51 -12.26 -7.17
CA SER A 415 -16.53 -11.41 -5.96
C SER A 415 -15.89 -10.03 -6.19
N GLY A 416 -15.03 -9.93 -7.21
CA GLY A 416 -14.26 -8.72 -7.51
C GLY A 416 -13.22 -8.97 -8.59
N VAL A 417 -12.28 -8.03 -8.72
CA VAL A 417 -11.19 -8.11 -9.69
C VAL A 417 -9.85 -7.75 -9.06
N LEU A 418 -8.79 -8.42 -9.52
CA LEU A 418 -7.40 -7.99 -9.34
C LEU A 418 -7.01 -7.25 -10.61
N TYR A 419 -6.82 -5.94 -10.51
CA TYR A 419 -6.66 -5.03 -11.62
C TYR A 419 -5.30 -4.35 -11.56
N SER A 420 -4.60 -4.25 -12.68
CA SER A 420 -3.41 -3.41 -12.86
C SER A 420 -3.57 -2.61 -14.14
N LYS A 421 -3.57 -1.28 -14.01
CA LYS A 421 -3.59 -0.37 -15.16
C LYS A 421 -2.26 -0.47 -15.92
N HIS A 422 -1.15 -0.45 -15.18
CA HIS A 422 0.22 -0.53 -15.69
C HIS A 422 0.44 -1.78 -16.56
N ASP A 423 0.09 -2.95 -16.04
CA ASP A 423 0.29 -4.21 -16.76
C ASP A 423 -0.85 -4.50 -17.76
N GLY A 424 -1.91 -3.69 -17.75
CA GLY A 424 -3.14 -3.93 -18.51
C GLY A 424 -3.83 -5.24 -18.13
N THR A 425 -3.68 -5.68 -16.86
CA THR A 425 -4.18 -6.98 -16.41
C THR A 425 -5.44 -6.86 -15.58
N CYS A 426 -6.31 -7.86 -15.76
CA CYS A 426 -7.59 -7.92 -15.07
C CYS A 426 -7.96 -9.38 -14.81
N TYR A 427 -7.87 -9.81 -13.57
CA TYR A 427 -8.27 -11.16 -13.17
C TYR A 427 -9.55 -11.13 -12.36
N GLN A 428 -10.39 -12.15 -12.56
CA GLN A 428 -11.54 -12.38 -11.69
C GLN A 428 -11.07 -12.87 -10.31
N LEU A 429 -11.70 -12.35 -9.26
CA LEU A 429 -11.54 -12.82 -7.89
C LEU A 429 -12.75 -13.62 -7.46
N VAL A 430 -12.49 -14.71 -6.74
CA VAL A 430 -13.50 -15.61 -6.20
C VAL A 430 -13.24 -15.84 -4.72
N GLU A 431 -14.27 -16.30 -4.02
CA GLU A 431 -14.16 -16.66 -2.60
C GLU A 431 -13.12 -17.77 -2.40
N GLY A 432 -12.20 -17.54 -1.47
CA GLY A 432 -11.16 -18.47 -1.05
C GLY A 432 -11.50 -19.16 0.26
N THR A 433 -10.63 -20.06 0.70
CA THR A 433 -10.69 -20.64 2.05
C THR A 433 -9.93 -19.76 3.05
N SER A 434 -10.00 -20.10 4.33
CA SER A 434 -9.24 -19.43 5.40
C SER A 434 -7.71 -19.44 5.22
N HIS A 435 -7.19 -20.27 4.32
CA HIS A 435 -5.76 -20.41 4.04
C HIS A 435 -5.34 -19.68 2.76
N ASP A 436 -6.29 -19.11 2.04
CA ASP A 436 -6.03 -18.45 0.77
C ASP A 436 -5.80 -16.96 0.98
N GLN A 437 -4.73 -16.49 0.35
CA GLN A 437 -4.32 -15.10 0.40
C GLN A 437 -3.80 -14.66 -0.96
N ILE A 438 -4.04 -13.41 -1.28
CA ILE A 438 -3.51 -12.72 -2.45
C ILE A 438 -2.52 -11.68 -1.94
N VAL A 439 -1.31 -11.68 -2.46
CA VAL A 439 -0.33 -10.60 -2.28
C VAL A 439 -0.28 -9.85 -3.60
N THR A 440 -0.56 -8.55 -3.57
CA THR A 440 -0.54 -7.72 -4.78
C THR A 440 0.89 -7.33 -5.12
N LEU A 441 1.19 -7.29 -6.42
CA LEU A 441 2.43 -6.70 -6.94
C LEU A 441 2.27 -5.18 -7.11
N ASP A 442 3.38 -4.51 -7.46
CA ASP A 442 3.37 -3.06 -7.71
C ASP A 442 2.39 -2.75 -8.86
N GLY A 443 1.59 -1.69 -8.71
CA GLY A 443 0.56 -1.33 -9.68
C GLY A 443 -0.73 -2.17 -9.64
N GLN A 444 -0.77 -3.28 -8.89
CA GLN A 444 -1.97 -4.10 -8.74
C GLN A 444 -2.87 -3.61 -7.59
N THR A 445 -4.18 -3.70 -7.81
CA THR A 445 -5.21 -3.33 -6.85
C THR A 445 -6.31 -4.38 -6.83
N ILE A 446 -6.75 -4.76 -5.63
CA ILE A 446 -7.93 -5.60 -5.43
C ILE A 446 -9.16 -4.69 -5.29
N VAL A 447 -10.17 -4.92 -6.12
CA VAL A 447 -11.44 -4.20 -6.09
C VAL A 447 -12.58 -5.21 -5.97
N LEU A 448 -13.23 -5.24 -4.81
CA LEU A 448 -14.39 -6.10 -4.60
C LEU A 448 -15.68 -5.41 -5.02
N LEU A 449 -16.53 -6.17 -5.72
CA LEU A 449 -17.85 -5.72 -6.16
C LEU A 449 -18.89 -6.14 -5.12
N GLN A 450 -19.39 -5.18 -4.35
CA GLN A 450 -20.30 -5.44 -3.24
C GLN A 450 -21.76 -5.45 -3.71
N ARG A 451 -22.56 -4.52 -3.18
CA ARG A 451 -23.99 -4.39 -3.48
C ARG A 451 -24.20 -3.49 -4.69
N CYS A 452 -24.93 -4.00 -5.67
CA CYS A 452 -25.43 -3.25 -6.81
C CYS A 452 -26.94 -2.98 -6.65
N VAL A 453 -27.37 -1.76 -6.97
CA VAL A 453 -28.78 -1.37 -6.98
C VAL A 453 -29.13 -0.73 -8.31
N LYS A 454 -30.35 -0.99 -8.80
CA LYS A 454 -30.87 -0.31 -9.99
C LYS A 454 -30.92 1.19 -9.75
N ASP A 455 -30.42 1.96 -10.71
CA ASP A 455 -30.27 3.41 -10.64
C ASP A 455 -31.10 4.07 -11.73
N ARG A 456 -32.38 4.31 -11.39
CA ARG A 456 -33.36 5.05 -12.22
C ARG A 456 -33.47 4.48 -13.65
N GLU A 457 -33.51 3.16 -13.76
CA GLU A 457 -33.59 2.40 -15.02
C GLU A 457 -34.73 2.89 -15.93
N GLU A 458 -35.92 3.15 -15.39
CA GLU A 458 -37.05 3.68 -16.17
C GLU A 458 -36.81 5.08 -16.74
N GLU A 459 -36.16 5.97 -15.97
CA GLU A 459 -35.82 7.32 -16.44
C GLU A 459 -34.75 7.27 -17.55
N ARG A 460 -33.88 6.26 -17.48
CA ARG A 460 -32.72 6.08 -18.37
C ARG A 460 -32.96 5.16 -19.56
N ARG A 461 -34.08 4.42 -19.57
CA ARG A 461 -34.42 3.39 -20.58
C ARG A 461 -34.28 3.85 -22.03
N ASN A 462 -34.59 5.13 -22.30
CA ASN A 462 -34.57 5.71 -23.64
C ASN A 462 -33.34 6.60 -23.90
N ASN A 463 -32.38 6.63 -22.97
CA ASN A 463 -31.14 7.37 -23.16
C ASN A 463 -30.27 6.59 -24.17
N ILE A 464 -30.01 7.22 -25.31
CA ILE A 464 -29.38 6.57 -26.46
C ILE A 464 -27.92 6.98 -26.66
N VAL A 465 -27.39 7.94 -25.90
CA VAL A 465 -26.05 8.48 -26.16
C VAL A 465 -25.17 8.56 -24.91
N PHE A 466 -24.05 7.84 -24.98
CA PHE A 466 -22.91 7.95 -24.07
C PHE A 466 -21.81 8.75 -24.77
N PHE A 467 -21.47 9.92 -24.22
CA PHE A 467 -20.36 10.72 -24.71
C PHE A 467 -19.11 10.46 -23.89
N HIS A 468 -18.02 10.23 -24.60
CA HIS A 468 -16.69 10.06 -24.01
C HIS A 468 -15.94 11.39 -24.15
N TYR A 469 -15.68 12.03 -23.02
CA TYR A 469 -14.86 13.23 -22.98
C TYR A 469 -13.45 12.86 -22.53
N TYR A 470 -12.48 13.31 -23.32
CA TYR A 470 -11.08 13.18 -23.02
C TYR A 470 -10.62 14.52 -22.47
N PHE A 471 -10.30 14.56 -21.19
CA PHE A 471 -9.82 15.76 -20.52
C PHE A 471 -8.32 15.63 -20.35
N TYR A 472 -7.56 16.34 -21.20
CA TYR A 472 -6.11 16.38 -21.08
C TYR A 472 -5.67 17.00 -19.76
N GLU A 473 -6.47 17.94 -19.26
CA GLU A 473 -6.30 18.61 -17.97
C GLU A 473 -6.55 17.68 -16.79
N LEU A 474 -7.27 16.57 -16.96
CA LEU A 474 -7.48 15.61 -15.87
C LEU A 474 -6.69 14.31 -16.09
N GLU A 475 -6.05 14.18 -17.26
CA GLU A 475 -5.43 12.92 -17.72
C GLU A 475 -6.40 11.73 -17.68
N GLU A 476 -7.69 12.03 -17.81
CA GLU A 476 -8.80 11.09 -17.62
C GLU A 476 -9.75 11.10 -18.82
N LYS A 477 -10.40 9.96 -19.02
CA LYS A 477 -11.53 9.79 -19.91
C LYS A 477 -12.78 9.66 -19.04
N CYS A 478 -13.74 10.56 -19.21
CA CYS A 478 -15.01 10.54 -18.49
C CYS A 478 -16.18 10.21 -19.43
N VAL A 479 -17.14 9.46 -18.91
CA VAL A 479 -18.34 9.05 -19.65
C VAL A 479 -19.56 9.76 -19.11
N PHE A 480 -20.26 10.46 -20.01
CA PHE A 480 -21.51 11.16 -19.70
C PHE A 480 -22.68 10.52 -20.43
N GLU A 481 -23.76 10.27 -19.70
CA GLU A 481 -25.03 9.81 -20.24
C GLU A 481 -26.01 10.98 -20.35
N PHE A 482 -26.57 11.20 -21.55
CA PHE A 482 -27.47 12.33 -21.78
C PHE A 482 -28.92 11.90 -21.75
N TYR A 483 -29.71 12.69 -21.01
CA TYR A 483 -31.12 12.37 -20.79
C TYR A 483 -31.99 12.97 -21.89
N ASP A 484 -32.78 12.11 -22.52
CA ASP A 484 -33.84 12.54 -23.43
C ASP A 484 -35.02 13.15 -22.65
N SER A 485 -35.38 12.52 -21.53
CA SER A 485 -36.47 12.98 -20.67
C SER A 485 -36.28 14.44 -20.20
N ARG A 486 -37.38 15.19 -20.18
CA ARG A 486 -37.40 16.55 -19.63
C ARG A 486 -37.40 16.60 -18.11
N ASN A 487 -37.74 15.49 -17.47
CA ASN A 487 -37.82 15.36 -16.02
C ASN A 487 -36.80 14.33 -15.55
N PHE A 488 -36.06 14.66 -14.50
CA PHE A 488 -35.11 13.74 -13.88
C PHE A 488 -35.14 13.91 -12.35
N SER A 489 -34.91 12.82 -11.64
CA SER A 489 -34.92 12.80 -10.16
C SER A 489 -33.55 12.43 -9.58
N GLY A 490 -33.40 12.60 -8.27
CA GLY A 490 -32.21 12.13 -7.53
C GLY A 490 -31.02 13.10 -7.50
N PHE A 491 -31.24 14.37 -7.85
CA PHE A 491 -30.19 15.38 -7.96
C PHE A 491 -30.58 16.71 -7.33
N GLU A 492 -29.61 17.38 -6.71
CA GLU A 492 -29.75 18.75 -6.22
C GLU A 492 -28.66 19.64 -6.79
N VAL A 493 -29.02 20.89 -7.11
CA VAL A 493 -28.07 21.89 -7.60
C VAL A 493 -27.21 22.34 -6.43
N TYR A 494 -25.88 22.34 -6.60
CA TYR A 494 -24.96 22.87 -5.61
C TYR A 494 -24.19 24.10 -6.10
N ASP A 495 -24.07 24.31 -7.40
CA ASP A 495 -23.28 25.40 -7.98
C ASP A 495 -23.75 25.74 -9.41
N ASN A 496 -23.31 26.89 -9.93
CA ASN A 496 -23.55 27.30 -11.31
C ASN A 496 -22.44 28.21 -11.86
N ILE A 497 -22.24 28.16 -13.18
CA ILE A 497 -21.45 29.16 -13.92
C ILE A 497 -22.40 30.00 -14.77
N PRO A 498 -22.53 31.31 -14.51
CA PRO A 498 -23.17 32.23 -15.43
C PRO A 498 -22.26 32.54 -16.63
N ARG A 499 -22.85 32.68 -17.81
CA ARG A 499 -22.19 32.98 -19.10
C ARG A 499 -21.21 31.91 -19.58
N ALA A 500 -21.50 30.64 -19.31
CA ALA A 500 -20.75 29.50 -19.86
C ALA A 500 -21.11 29.27 -21.34
N ASN A 501 -20.20 29.66 -22.24
CA ASN A 501 -20.45 29.58 -23.69
C ASN A 501 -20.18 28.18 -24.26
N ALA A 502 -19.21 27.45 -23.69
CA ALA A 502 -18.82 26.13 -24.15
C ALA A 502 -19.33 25.03 -23.21
N PHE A 503 -19.96 23.99 -23.76
CA PHE A 503 -20.39 22.83 -23.00
C PHE A 503 -19.20 22.09 -22.35
N TYR A 504 -18.05 22.07 -23.03
CA TYR A 504 -16.80 21.48 -22.56
C TYR A 504 -16.39 21.97 -21.16
N GLN A 505 -16.44 23.29 -20.94
CA GLN A 505 -16.08 23.87 -19.64
C GLN A 505 -16.97 23.35 -18.49
N CYS A 506 -18.22 23.03 -18.80
CA CYS A 506 -19.17 22.55 -17.81
C CYS A 506 -18.92 21.09 -17.46
N VAL A 507 -18.68 20.22 -18.46
CA VAL A 507 -18.33 18.82 -18.17
C VAL A 507 -16.94 18.68 -17.54
N LEU A 508 -15.98 19.52 -17.94
CA LEU A 508 -14.65 19.56 -17.33
C LEU A 508 -14.74 19.92 -15.84
N LYS A 509 -15.44 21.02 -15.49
CA LYS A 509 -15.62 21.41 -14.08
C LYS A 509 -16.33 20.34 -13.26
N CYS A 510 -17.32 19.66 -13.82
CA CYS A 510 -18.00 18.61 -13.06
C CYS A 510 -17.11 17.38 -12.85
N ALA A 511 -16.40 16.92 -13.88
CA ALA A 511 -15.45 15.82 -13.76
C ALA A 511 -14.34 16.16 -12.74
N SER A 512 -13.89 17.41 -12.76
CA SER A 512 -12.91 17.95 -11.83
C SER A 512 -13.48 18.21 -10.43
N GLU A 513 -14.78 18.11 -10.18
CA GLU A 513 -15.38 18.31 -8.83
C GLU A 513 -16.09 17.03 -8.35
N GLN A 514 -15.80 15.89 -8.98
CA GLN A 514 -16.51 14.63 -8.75
C GLN A 514 -16.36 14.15 -7.31
N ILE A 515 -15.15 14.23 -6.74
CA ILE A 515 -14.92 13.77 -5.37
C ILE A 515 -15.09 14.93 -4.36
N SER A 516 -14.63 16.16 -4.68
CA SER A 516 -14.60 17.29 -3.74
C SER A 516 -15.97 17.84 -3.40
N LYS A 517 -16.82 18.01 -4.41
CA LYS A 517 -18.18 18.53 -4.23
C LYS A 517 -19.24 17.47 -4.53
N GLY A 518 -18.82 16.25 -4.88
CA GLY A 518 -19.73 15.18 -5.24
C GLY A 518 -20.45 15.43 -6.57
N CYS A 519 -19.81 16.13 -7.53
CA CYS A 519 -20.45 16.41 -8.80
C CYS A 519 -20.83 15.11 -9.51
N ALA A 520 -22.09 15.02 -9.91
CA ALA A 520 -22.67 13.82 -10.51
C ALA A 520 -23.40 14.12 -11.82
N ALA A 521 -23.77 15.38 -12.09
CA ALA A 521 -24.38 15.74 -13.36
C ALA A 521 -24.23 17.23 -13.68
N VAL A 522 -24.42 17.57 -14.95
CA VAL A 522 -24.39 18.92 -15.50
C VAL A 522 -25.65 19.19 -16.30
N LEU A 523 -26.25 20.36 -16.12
CA LEU A 523 -27.23 20.91 -17.05
C LEU A 523 -26.67 22.14 -17.73
N LYS A 524 -26.62 22.13 -19.06
CA LYS A 524 -26.26 23.30 -19.86
C LYS A 524 -27.48 23.90 -20.54
N SER A 525 -27.73 25.16 -20.25
CA SER A 525 -28.66 26.05 -20.97
C SER A 525 -27.88 27.07 -21.81
N GLN A 526 -28.55 27.96 -22.54
CA GLN A 526 -27.92 28.85 -23.54
C GLN A 526 -26.67 29.59 -23.02
N GLN A 527 -26.70 30.10 -21.79
CA GLN A 527 -25.58 30.81 -21.16
C GLN A 527 -25.30 30.35 -19.72
N ILE A 528 -25.93 29.29 -19.22
CA ILE A 528 -25.77 28.85 -17.83
C ILE A 528 -25.42 27.38 -17.81
N CYS A 529 -24.47 27.03 -16.95
CA CYS A 529 -24.24 25.66 -16.54
C CYS A 529 -24.61 25.50 -15.07
N LEU A 530 -25.46 24.51 -14.78
CA LEU A 530 -25.82 24.11 -13.43
C LEU A 530 -25.12 22.79 -13.11
N PHE A 531 -24.60 22.67 -11.89
CA PHE A 531 -23.92 21.49 -11.40
C PHE A 531 -24.74 20.81 -10.32
N PHE A 532 -24.82 19.49 -10.40
CA PHE A 532 -25.66 18.69 -9.53
C PHE A 532 -24.85 17.67 -8.76
N ARG A 533 -25.21 17.48 -7.49
CA ARG A 533 -24.78 16.35 -6.68
C ARG A 533 -25.97 15.41 -6.44
N ARG A 534 -25.70 14.15 -6.14
CA ARG A 534 -26.77 13.19 -5.90
C ARG A 534 -27.49 13.48 -4.58
N ASN A 535 -28.80 13.52 -4.64
CA ASN A 535 -29.69 13.56 -3.48
C ASN A 535 -30.99 12.83 -3.83
N SER A 536 -31.16 11.62 -3.29
CA SER A 536 -32.32 10.77 -3.55
C SER A 536 -33.66 11.36 -3.06
N THR A 537 -33.60 12.33 -2.14
CA THR A 537 -34.79 13.01 -1.60
C THR A 537 -35.12 14.31 -2.32
N ALA A 538 -34.29 14.72 -3.28
CA ALA A 538 -34.51 15.94 -4.05
C ALA A 538 -35.77 15.83 -4.93
N ARG A 539 -36.45 16.97 -5.09
CA ARG A 539 -37.62 17.07 -5.97
C ARG A 539 -37.21 16.83 -7.43
N ILE A 540 -38.16 16.32 -8.22
CA ILE A 540 -37.98 16.15 -9.66
C ILE A 540 -37.64 17.50 -10.29
N PHE A 541 -36.56 17.54 -11.07
CA PHE A 541 -36.13 18.71 -11.81
C PHE A 541 -36.66 18.64 -13.24
N ARG A 542 -37.13 19.77 -13.78
CA ARG A 542 -37.63 19.88 -15.16
C ARG A 542 -36.75 20.80 -15.98
N LYS A 543 -36.07 20.26 -16.99
CA LYS A 543 -35.24 21.05 -17.92
C LYS A 543 -36.05 21.73 -19.02
N LEU A 544 -35.54 22.86 -19.51
CA LEU A 544 -36.05 23.51 -20.71
C LEU A 544 -35.73 22.65 -21.96
N ARG A 545 -36.52 22.82 -23.02
CA ARG A 545 -36.30 22.09 -24.29
C ARG A 545 -34.95 22.39 -24.93
N SER A 546 -34.42 23.60 -24.73
CA SER A 546 -33.13 24.05 -25.25
C SER A 546 -31.94 23.67 -24.37
N SER A 547 -32.17 22.95 -23.26
CA SER A 547 -31.14 22.57 -22.31
C SER A 547 -30.77 21.08 -22.42
N TYR A 548 -29.50 20.79 -22.18
CA TYR A 548 -28.94 19.45 -22.19
C TYR A 548 -28.57 19.06 -20.76
N PHE A 549 -29.04 17.89 -20.32
CA PHE A 549 -28.66 17.31 -19.04
C PHE A 549 -27.81 16.08 -19.31
N GLY A 550 -26.61 16.06 -18.75
CA GLY A 550 -25.66 14.96 -18.83
C GLY A 550 -25.28 14.50 -17.43
N GLU A 551 -25.50 13.22 -17.14
CA GLU A 551 -25.05 12.57 -15.92
C GLU A 551 -23.62 12.06 -16.09
N LEU A 552 -22.74 12.35 -15.13
CA LEU A 552 -21.38 11.80 -15.07
C LEU A 552 -21.45 10.37 -14.51
N LEU A 553 -21.09 9.38 -15.33
CA LEU A 553 -21.13 7.97 -14.94
C LEU A 553 -19.85 7.57 -14.19
N TYR A 554 -18.70 7.77 -14.82
CA TYR A 554 -17.39 7.49 -14.28
C TYR A 554 -16.30 8.24 -15.06
N CYS A 555 -15.14 8.39 -14.42
CA CYS A 555 -13.89 8.84 -15.01
C CYS A 555 -12.81 7.77 -14.76
N GLU A 556 -11.92 7.58 -15.73
CA GLU A 556 -10.80 6.64 -15.65
C GLU A 556 -9.53 7.26 -16.25
N SER A 557 -8.38 6.96 -15.64
CA SER A 557 -7.08 7.43 -16.15
C SER A 557 -6.77 6.88 -17.55
N GLN A 558 -6.23 7.75 -18.41
CA GLN A 558 -5.87 7.41 -19.78
C GLN A 558 -4.51 6.72 -19.89
N PHE A 559 -3.52 7.17 -19.14
CA PHE A 559 -2.15 6.70 -19.29
C PHE A 559 -1.97 5.32 -18.64
N ALA A 560 -1.23 4.47 -19.35
CA ALA A 560 -0.81 3.12 -18.96
C ALA A 560 0.71 3.16 -18.81
#